data_AF-M3H016-F1
#
_entry.id   AF-M3H016-F1
#
_cell.length_a   1.000
_cell.length_b   1.000
_cell.length_c   1.000
_cell.angle_alpha   90.00
_cell.angle_beta   90.00
_cell.angle_gamma   90.00
#
_symmetry.space_group_name_H-M   'P 1'
#
loop_
_entity.id
_entity.type
_entity.pdbx_description
1 polymer ?
#
loop_
_entity_poly.entity_id
_entity_poly.type
_entity_poly.pdbx_seq_one_letter_code
_entity_poly.pdbx_strand_id
1 'polypeptide(L)'
;MRGEVFDLEEKEQGIAIFQEFIRNQTINSRGWGYFSQIERILLELYSPYDDLLKEKIGFSPSDAIIVFSHIARHTEQFLAVYNNTLNDLFKISNSRQLIRKYNSLRNANADEKRILNQAASESSFNREAIMLLIGTIENQNLSEIFSLSIAEISDKTGIDTEIVNLVFNYFSLEPGDLEENNAEHFFLDNPIWKKPIIRYKNEHFSPVPYLFFSNSFANMDSMIGKYFKDSLHTKRSSYLEQRIEEIVKSRFSKSMTVSRVKWSHQGRIFETDLITFIDSYAIIIEAKSHKISQIALRGAPDRIKRQINELIINPSIQSKRLEGHLNYLILNPDVDDELRLKLPVDLNNIKKILRLSVSLENFAGLQSIIGSLKGTGWIPESFELCPTLSLADFETVFDFLDHPVHIIHYFERRAELLLDDKIEIIGDEMDYLGLYSATLFNQDYIIEEEKYQLNI
;
A
#
# COMPACT_ATOMS: atom_id res chain seq x y z
N MET A 1 13.73 5.94 -18.91
CA MET A 1 13.99 4.94 -19.98
C MET A 1 14.74 5.54 -21.16
N ARG A 2 15.85 4.92 -21.60
CA ARG A 2 16.59 5.33 -22.82
C ARG A 2 15.95 4.68 -24.05
N GLY A 3 16.09 5.31 -25.22
CA GLY A 3 15.53 4.80 -26.49
C GLY A 3 16.05 3.41 -26.89
N GLU A 4 17.25 3.06 -26.44
CA GLU A 4 17.91 1.75 -26.67
C GLU A 4 17.11 0.54 -26.14
N VAL A 5 16.16 0.75 -25.23
CA VAL A 5 15.30 -0.33 -24.70
C VAL A 5 14.39 -0.94 -25.77
N PHE A 6 14.03 -0.16 -26.79
CA PHE A 6 13.20 -0.63 -27.91
C PHE A 6 13.97 -1.46 -28.94
N ASP A 7 15.31 -1.50 -28.83
CA ASP A 7 16.18 -2.31 -29.69
C ASP A 7 16.52 -3.69 -29.07
N LEU A 8 16.04 -3.96 -27.84
CA LEU A 8 16.25 -5.22 -27.13
C LEU A 8 15.35 -6.34 -27.66
N GLU A 9 15.74 -7.60 -27.42
CA GLU A 9 14.83 -8.73 -27.62
C GLU A 9 13.59 -8.60 -26.73
N GLU A 10 12.44 -9.07 -27.19
CA GLU A 10 11.13 -8.91 -26.53
C GLU A 10 11.15 -9.25 -25.02
N LYS A 11 11.87 -10.31 -24.66
CA LYS A 11 12.06 -10.73 -23.27
C LYS A 11 12.84 -9.70 -22.44
N GLU A 12 13.94 -9.19 -23.00
CA GLU A 12 14.82 -8.22 -22.33
C GLU A 12 14.14 -6.85 -22.24
N GLN A 13 13.40 -6.47 -23.28
CA GLN A 13 12.56 -5.29 -23.31
C GLN A 13 11.49 -5.35 -22.21
N GLY A 14 10.77 -6.47 -22.08
CA GLY A 14 9.76 -6.66 -21.03
C GLY A 14 10.36 -6.53 -19.62
N ILE A 15 11.55 -7.10 -19.40
CA ILE A 15 12.28 -6.96 -18.12
C ILE A 15 12.65 -5.49 -17.86
N ALA A 16 13.19 -4.79 -18.86
CA ALA A 16 13.60 -3.40 -18.72
C ALA A 16 12.42 -2.46 -18.42
N ILE A 17 11.30 -2.63 -19.12
CA ILE A 17 10.06 -1.89 -18.86
C ILE A 17 9.60 -2.15 -17.43
N PHE A 18 9.62 -3.41 -17.01
CA PHE A 18 9.21 -3.80 -15.67
C PHE A 18 10.10 -3.21 -14.56
N GLN A 19 11.41 -3.16 -14.77
CA GLN A 19 12.33 -2.53 -13.82
C GLN A 19 12.00 -1.05 -13.62
N GLU A 20 11.70 -0.32 -14.69
CA GLU A 20 11.33 1.09 -14.62
C GLU A 20 9.97 1.27 -13.94
N PHE A 21 9.00 0.37 -14.18
CA PHE A 21 7.74 0.35 -13.44
C PHE A 21 7.98 0.25 -11.94
N ILE A 22 8.75 -0.74 -11.47
CA ILE A 22 9.04 -0.92 -10.03
C ILE A 22 9.78 0.29 -9.45
N ARG A 23 10.75 0.85 -10.19
CA ARG A 23 11.46 2.07 -9.75
C ARG A 23 10.53 3.27 -9.61
N ASN A 24 9.59 3.47 -10.53
CA ASN A 24 8.65 4.58 -10.45
C ASN A 24 7.77 4.51 -9.20
N GLN A 25 7.48 3.31 -8.71
CA GLN A 25 6.72 3.12 -7.46
C GLN A 25 7.53 3.51 -6.21
N THR A 26 8.85 3.63 -6.30
CA THR A 26 9.68 4.19 -5.20
C THR A 26 9.67 5.71 -5.15
N ILE A 27 9.26 6.36 -6.24
CA ILE A 27 9.19 7.83 -6.35
C ILE A 27 7.78 8.31 -5.95
N ASN A 28 6.76 7.57 -6.37
CA ASN A 28 5.37 7.89 -6.07
C ASN A 28 5.02 7.44 -4.64
N SER A 29 4.95 8.40 -3.71
CA SER A 29 4.55 8.15 -2.32
C SER A 29 3.03 8.02 -2.17
N ARG A 30 2.42 7.04 -2.84
CA ARG A 30 1.02 6.66 -2.55
C ARG A 30 1.00 5.69 -1.36
N GLY A 31 0.05 5.85 -0.45
CA GLY A 31 -0.15 4.90 0.65
C GLY A 31 -0.45 3.50 0.12
N TRP A 32 -0.06 2.46 0.87
CA TRP A 32 -0.32 1.06 0.50
C TRP A 32 -1.69 0.54 0.97
N GLY A 33 -2.55 1.44 1.46
CA GLY A 33 -3.88 1.16 1.98
C GLY A 33 -4.53 2.44 2.53
N TYR A 34 -5.74 2.34 3.04
CA TYR A 34 -6.38 3.48 3.72
C TYR A 34 -5.61 3.85 4.99
N PHE A 35 -5.53 5.14 5.32
CA PHE A 35 -4.68 5.61 6.42
C PHE A 35 -5.02 4.96 7.78
N SER A 36 -6.31 4.83 8.09
CA SER A 36 -6.79 4.17 9.32
C SER A 36 -6.43 2.68 9.36
N GLN A 37 -6.49 2.01 8.21
CA GLN A 37 -6.11 0.61 8.07
C GLN A 37 -4.60 0.43 8.24
N ILE A 38 -3.79 1.30 7.63
CA ILE A 38 -2.34 1.32 7.81
C ILE A 38 -2.01 1.47 9.30
N GLU A 39 -2.55 2.49 9.97
CA GLU A 39 -2.29 2.74 11.39
C GLU A 39 -2.66 1.52 12.26
N ARG A 40 -3.84 0.94 12.03
CA ARG A 40 -4.28 -0.27 12.76
C ARG A 40 -3.33 -1.44 12.52
N ILE A 41 -2.98 -1.74 11.27
CA ILE A 41 -2.07 -2.85 10.94
C ILE A 41 -0.71 -2.66 11.63
N LEU A 42 -0.17 -1.45 11.63
CA LEU A 42 1.10 -1.14 12.29
C LEU A 42 1.00 -1.33 13.81
N LEU A 43 -0.06 -0.83 14.45
CA LEU A 43 -0.26 -0.99 15.89
C LEU A 43 -0.43 -2.45 16.29
N GLU A 44 -1.27 -3.22 15.59
CA GLU A 44 -1.49 -4.65 15.89
C GLU A 44 -0.22 -5.49 15.69
N LEU A 45 0.58 -5.16 14.67
CA LEU A 45 1.80 -5.89 14.37
C LEU A 45 2.94 -5.55 15.33
N TYR A 46 3.11 -4.27 15.69
CA TYR A 46 4.31 -3.78 16.38
C TYR A 46 4.13 -3.41 17.85
N SER A 47 2.92 -3.12 18.34
CA SER A 47 2.69 -2.85 19.78
C SER A 47 3.12 -3.96 20.73
N PRO A 48 3.17 -5.27 20.35
CA PRO A 48 3.73 -6.29 21.22
C PRO A 48 5.23 -6.10 21.54
N TYR A 49 5.91 -5.18 20.86
CA TYR A 49 7.30 -4.80 21.14
C TYR A 49 7.42 -3.51 21.94
N ASP A 50 6.32 -2.92 22.43
CA ASP A 50 6.33 -1.62 23.11
C ASP A 50 7.28 -1.57 24.30
N ASP A 51 7.07 -2.43 25.30
CA ASP A 51 7.92 -2.49 26.49
C ASP A 51 9.36 -2.87 26.13
N LEU A 52 9.52 -3.86 25.25
CA LEU A 52 10.82 -4.39 24.83
C LEU A 52 11.69 -3.33 24.15
N LEU A 53 11.10 -2.50 23.29
CA LEU A 53 11.84 -1.48 22.55
C LEU A 53 12.04 -0.23 23.41
N LYS A 54 11.06 0.11 24.26
CA LYS A 54 11.19 1.21 25.22
C LYS A 54 12.39 1.01 26.14
N GLU A 55 12.64 -0.22 26.60
CA GLU A 55 13.86 -0.56 27.36
C GLU A 55 15.17 -0.37 26.55
N LYS A 56 15.13 -0.50 25.22
CA LYS A 56 16.33 -0.44 24.37
C LYS A 56 16.68 0.95 23.86
N ILE A 57 15.67 1.74 23.48
CA ILE A 57 15.87 3.03 22.81
C ILE A 57 15.06 4.18 23.45
N GLY A 58 14.31 3.91 24.52
CA GLY A 58 13.60 4.92 25.31
C GLY A 58 12.17 5.27 24.84
N PHE A 59 11.73 4.74 23.70
CA PHE A 59 10.36 4.90 23.19
C PHE A 59 9.85 3.61 22.53
N SER A 60 8.54 3.48 22.41
CA SER A 60 7.86 2.32 21.84
C SER A 60 7.51 2.50 20.35
N PRO A 61 7.30 1.41 19.59
CA PRO A 61 6.65 1.43 18.29
C PRO A 61 5.35 2.25 18.27
N SER A 62 4.49 2.08 19.29
CA SER A 62 3.23 2.82 19.40
C SER A 62 3.45 4.32 19.57
N ASP A 63 4.44 4.76 20.36
CA ASP A 63 4.77 6.18 20.51
C ASP A 63 5.13 6.81 19.15
N ALA A 64 5.95 6.14 18.35
CA ALA A 64 6.33 6.61 17.02
C ALA A 64 5.12 6.69 16.08
N ILE A 65 4.26 5.67 16.06
CA ILE A 65 3.04 5.66 15.23
C ILE A 65 2.13 6.82 15.62
N ILE A 66 1.86 7.04 16.91
CA ILE A 66 0.98 8.10 17.40
C ILE A 66 1.54 9.49 17.04
N VAL A 67 2.84 9.72 17.25
CA VAL A 67 3.50 10.99 16.90
C VAL A 67 3.38 11.27 15.40
N PHE A 68 3.76 10.32 14.54
CA PHE A 68 3.67 10.53 13.09
C PHE A 68 2.22 10.63 12.59
N SER A 69 1.30 9.90 13.22
CA SER A 69 -0.12 9.97 12.88
C SER A 69 -0.70 11.36 13.18
N HIS A 70 -0.30 11.96 14.29
CA HIS A 70 -0.66 13.33 14.62
C HIS A 70 -0.07 14.32 13.60
N ILE A 71 1.22 14.19 13.25
CA ILE A 71 1.89 15.04 12.25
C ILE A 71 1.13 14.98 10.91
N ALA A 72 0.84 13.78 10.42
CA ALA A 72 0.10 13.57 9.17
C ALA A 72 -1.27 14.25 9.19
N ARG A 73 -2.10 13.95 10.21
CA ARG A 73 -3.46 14.50 10.36
C ARG A 73 -3.48 16.01 10.54
N HIS A 74 -2.55 16.56 11.32
CA HIS A 74 -2.44 18.00 11.54
C HIS A 74 -2.17 18.72 10.21
N THR A 75 -1.20 18.23 9.43
CA THR A 75 -0.91 18.81 8.11
C THR A 75 -2.08 18.63 7.14
N GLU A 76 -2.77 17.49 7.15
CA GLU A 76 -3.98 17.26 6.34
C GLU A 76 -5.08 18.29 6.64
N GLN A 77 -5.37 18.51 7.92
CA GLN A 77 -6.37 19.49 8.37
C GLN A 77 -5.99 20.90 7.95
N PHE A 78 -4.71 21.26 8.11
CA PHE A 78 -4.23 22.56 7.70
C PHE A 78 -4.33 22.76 6.18
N LEU A 79 -3.87 21.78 5.39
CA LEU A 79 -3.96 21.81 3.93
C LEU A 79 -5.40 21.85 3.45
N ALA A 80 -6.33 21.18 4.12
CA ALA A 80 -7.75 21.25 3.82
C ALA A 80 -8.31 22.66 4.04
N VAL A 81 -7.99 23.29 5.17
CA VAL A 81 -8.38 24.69 5.44
C VAL A 81 -7.78 25.64 4.40
N TYR A 82 -6.51 25.45 4.07
CA TYR A 82 -5.80 26.21 3.05
C TYR A 82 -6.45 26.09 1.67
N ASN A 83 -6.67 24.86 1.20
CA ASN A 83 -7.30 24.58 -0.10
C ASN A 83 -8.74 25.09 -0.16
N ASN A 84 -9.52 24.94 0.91
CA ASN A 84 -10.88 25.50 0.98
C ASN A 84 -10.87 27.03 0.88
N THR A 85 -9.92 27.68 1.56
CA THR A 85 -9.74 29.13 1.50
C THR A 85 -9.41 29.58 0.07
N LEU A 86 -8.47 28.90 -0.60
CA LEU A 86 -8.13 29.20 -1.99
C LEU A 86 -9.31 28.94 -2.93
N ASN A 87 -10.03 27.83 -2.77
CA ASN A 87 -11.20 27.49 -3.59
C ASN A 87 -12.30 28.55 -3.48
N ASP A 88 -12.53 29.11 -2.30
CA ASP A 88 -13.49 30.20 -2.13
C ASP A 88 -13.03 31.50 -2.78
N LEU A 89 -11.72 31.78 -2.81
CA LEU A 89 -11.15 32.89 -3.57
C LEU A 89 -11.26 32.65 -5.08
N PHE A 90 -11.04 31.42 -5.56
CA PHE A 90 -11.18 31.05 -6.97
C PHE A 90 -12.58 31.33 -7.52
N LYS A 91 -13.63 31.20 -6.71
CA LYS A 91 -15.02 31.50 -7.13
C LYS A 91 -15.26 32.99 -7.39
N ILE A 92 -14.39 33.89 -6.92
CA ILE A 92 -14.57 35.35 -7.07
C ILE A 92 -14.07 35.80 -8.44
N SER A 93 -14.97 36.33 -9.27
CA SER A 93 -14.64 36.81 -10.61
C SER A 93 -14.08 38.24 -10.62
N ASN A 94 -14.42 39.08 -9.64
CA ASN A 94 -13.99 40.47 -9.60
C ASN A 94 -12.67 40.64 -8.83
N SER A 95 -11.62 41.11 -9.50
CA SER A 95 -10.27 41.29 -8.96
C SER A 95 -10.20 42.17 -7.70
N ARG A 96 -10.98 43.25 -7.61
CA ARG A 96 -10.98 44.13 -6.43
C ARG A 96 -11.68 43.49 -5.24
N GLN A 97 -12.75 42.74 -5.50
CA GLN A 97 -13.43 41.95 -4.46
C GLN A 97 -12.54 40.81 -3.96
N LEU A 98 -11.82 40.14 -4.86
CA LEU A 98 -10.85 39.10 -4.55
C LEU A 98 -9.77 39.62 -3.59
N ILE A 99 -9.12 40.74 -3.92
CA ILE A 99 -8.10 41.39 -3.07
C ILE A 99 -8.68 41.78 -1.71
N ARG A 100 -9.90 42.33 -1.67
CA ARG A 100 -10.56 42.70 -0.40
C ARG A 100 -10.85 41.49 0.46
N LYS A 101 -11.38 40.41 -0.12
CA LYS A 101 -11.69 39.17 0.59
C LYS A 101 -10.43 38.52 1.13
N TYR A 102 -9.37 38.41 0.32
CA TYR A 102 -8.09 37.87 0.76
C TYR A 102 -7.48 38.66 1.92
N ASN A 103 -7.40 39.99 1.80
CA ASN A 103 -6.92 40.86 2.89
C ASN A 103 -7.75 40.74 4.16
N SER A 104 -9.06 40.50 4.04
CA SER A 104 -9.94 40.26 5.19
C SER A 104 -9.70 38.90 5.83
N LEU A 105 -9.46 37.85 5.04
CA LEU A 105 -9.20 36.50 5.55
C LEU A 105 -7.89 36.44 6.33
N ARG A 106 -6.84 37.10 5.82
CA ARG A 106 -5.52 37.16 6.46
C ARG A 106 -5.42 38.19 7.59
N ASN A 107 -6.49 38.93 7.87
CA ASN A 107 -6.44 40.10 8.76
C ASN A 107 -5.27 41.05 8.42
N ALA A 108 -5.03 41.26 7.12
CA ALA A 108 -3.83 41.92 6.64
C ALA A 108 -3.69 43.35 7.19
N ASN A 109 -2.48 43.71 7.58
CA ASN A 109 -2.13 45.05 8.05
C ASN A 109 -2.07 46.05 6.89
N ALA A 110 -1.82 47.33 7.20
CA ALA A 110 -1.84 48.40 6.21
C ALA A 110 -0.76 48.25 5.13
N ASP A 111 0.43 47.77 5.50
CA ASP A 111 1.55 47.59 4.58
C ASP A 111 1.33 46.40 3.65
N GLU A 112 0.86 45.27 4.17
CA GLU A 112 0.50 44.08 3.37
C GLU A 112 -0.58 44.42 2.33
N LYS A 113 -1.62 45.15 2.76
CA LYS A 113 -2.67 45.67 1.88
C LYS A 113 -2.08 46.56 0.79
N ARG A 114 -1.13 47.44 1.12
CA ARG A 114 -0.49 48.34 0.14
C ARG A 114 0.30 47.56 -0.90
N ILE A 115 1.13 46.61 -0.46
CA ILE A 115 1.98 45.78 -1.34
C ILE A 115 1.12 45.00 -2.34
N LEU A 116 0.08 44.30 -1.87
CA LEU A 116 -0.79 43.53 -2.75
C LEU A 116 -1.57 44.42 -3.73
N ASN A 117 -2.06 45.59 -3.29
CA ASN A 117 -2.75 46.52 -4.19
C ASN A 117 -1.80 47.12 -5.24
N GLN A 118 -0.54 47.38 -4.90
CA GLN A 118 0.47 47.84 -5.84
C GLN A 118 0.75 46.78 -6.90
N ALA A 119 1.06 45.54 -6.49
CA ALA A 119 1.29 44.42 -7.41
C ALA A 119 0.04 44.12 -8.29
N ALA A 120 -1.16 44.25 -7.73
CA ALA A 120 -2.41 44.14 -8.48
C ALA A 120 -2.58 45.26 -9.53
N SER A 121 -2.11 46.48 -9.23
CA SER A 121 -2.16 47.59 -10.19
C SER A 121 -1.18 47.38 -11.35
N GLU A 122 0.02 46.87 -11.08
CA GLU A 122 1.05 46.56 -12.07
C GLU A 122 0.60 45.43 -13.02
N SER A 123 -0.21 44.49 -12.53
CA SER A 123 -0.85 43.43 -13.33
C SER A 123 -2.16 43.86 -14.00
N SER A 124 -2.48 45.17 -14.04
CA SER A 124 -3.73 45.71 -14.60
C SER A 124 -4.99 45.08 -14.02
N PHE A 125 -4.92 44.58 -12.78
CA PHE A 125 -5.96 43.81 -12.12
C PHE A 125 -6.44 42.57 -12.89
N ASN A 126 -5.56 41.95 -13.69
CA ASN A 126 -5.86 40.64 -14.27
C ASN A 126 -6.09 39.62 -13.14
N ARG A 127 -7.21 38.90 -13.20
CA ARG A 127 -7.62 37.97 -12.14
C ARG A 127 -6.66 36.80 -12.00
N GLU A 128 -6.22 36.17 -13.10
CA GLU A 128 -5.27 35.06 -13.04
C GLU A 128 -3.94 35.48 -12.40
N ALA A 129 -3.41 36.65 -12.79
CA ALA A 129 -2.19 37.20 -12.24
C ALA A 129 -2.33 37.48 -10.73
N ILE A 130 -3.47 38.03 -10.28
CA ILE A 130 -3.74 38.24 -8.85
C ILE A 130 -3.85 36.91 -8.10
N MET A 131 -4.49 35.88 -8.67
CA MET A 131 -4.55 34.56 -8.05
C MET A 131 -3.17 33.92 -7.92
N LEU A 132 -2.31 34.07 -8.94
CA LEU A 132 -0.92 33.61 -8.89
C LEU A 132 -0.12 34.36 -7.81
N LEU A 133 -0.29 35.67 -7.69
CA LEU A 133 0.32 36.49 -6.64
C LEU A 133 -0.14 36.05 -5.24
N ILE A 134 -1.44 35.84 -5.04
CA ILE A 134 -2.00 35.31 -3.78
C ILE A 134 -1.39 33.95 -3.47
N GLY A 135 -1.37 33.02 -4.43
CA GLY A 135 -0.75 31.71 -4.24
C GLY A 135 0.75 31.80 -3.89
N THR A 136 1.48 32.75 -4.49
CA THR A 136 2.90 33.00 -4.17
C THR A 136 3.08 33.48 -2.73
N ILE A 137 2.25 34.44 -2.29
CA ILE A 137 2.30 34.96 -0.91
C ILE A 137 1.96 33.87 0.09
N GLU A 138 0.90 33.11 -0.17
CA GLU A 138 0.51 32.02 0.71
C GLU A 138 1.57 30.92 0.80
N ASN A 139 2.23 30.60 -0.32
CA ASN A 139 3.29 29.61 -0.36
C ASN A 139 4.52 30.00 0.48
N GLN A 140 4.72 31.28 0.80
CA GLN A 140 5.80 31.70 1.71
C GLN A 140 5.59 31.21 3.15
N ASN A 141 4.35 30.88 3.53
CA ASN A 141 4.03 30.38 4.86
C ASN A 141 4.04 28.84 4.94
N LEU A 142 4.40 28.13 3.87
CA LEU A 142 4.49 26.66 3.89
C LEU A 142 5.44 26.15 4.99
N SER A 143 6.47 26.92 5.34
CA SER A 143 7.37 26.57 6.43
C SER A 143 6.63 26.40 7.77
N GLU A 144 5.59 27.19 8.03
CA GLU A 144 4.79 27.10 9.26
C GLU A 144 3.98 25.79 9.29
N ILE A 145 3.51 25.32 8.14
CA ILE A 145 2.67 24.11 8.01
C ILE A 145 3.44 22.83 8.33
N PHE A 146 4.69 22.80 7.90
CA PHE A 146 5.55 21.62 7.99
C PHE A 146 6.54 21.70 9.15
N SER A 147 6.53 22.81 9.91
CA SER A 147 7.29 22.94 11.15
C SER A 147 6.60 22.18 12.28
N LEU A 148 7.40 21.51 13.11
CA LEU A 148 6.92 20.63 14.17
C LEU A 148 7.34 21.16 15.54
N SER A 149 6.36 21.31 16.43
CA SER A 149 6.58 21.68 17.83
C SER A 149 6.46 20.44 18.73
N ILE A 150 7.56 20.09 19.41
CA ILE A 150 7.58 18.97 20.36
C ILE A 150 6.53 19.18 21.46
N ALA A 151 6.43 20.41 21.99
CA ALA A 151 5.49 20.74 23.06
C ALA A 151 4.03 20.64 22.60
N GLU A 152 3.73 21.08 21.38
CA GLU A 152 2.37 20.96 20.82
C GLU A 152 2.00 19.50 20.59
N ILE A 153 2.91 18.71 20.01
CA ILE A 153 2.68 17.28 19.76
C ILE A 153 2.48 16.55 21.08
N SER A 154 3.29 16.86 22.10
CA SER A 154 3.15 16.30 23.45
C SER A 154 1.78 16.61 24.05
N ASP A 155 1.32 17.88 24.00
CA ASP A 155 -0.02 18.29 24.45
C ASP A 155 -1.14 17.54 23.71
N LYS A 156 -1.04 17.43 22.39
CA LYS A 156 -2.11 16.83 21.55
C LYS A 156 -2.16 15.31 21.60
N THR A 157 -1.03 14.65 21.79
CA THR A 157 -0.95 13.18 21.79
C THR A 157 -0.99 12.60 23.20
N GLY A 158 -0.67 13.40 24.23
CA GLY A 158 -0.48 12.92 25.60
C GLY A 158 0.84 12.16 25.80
N ILE A 159 1.71 12.11 24.79
CA ILE A 159 3.05 11.51 24.89
C ILE A 159 3.98 12.50 25.56
N ASP A 160 4.81 12.02 26.50
CA ASP A 160 5.77 12.85 27.22
C ASP A 160 6.75 13.56 26.27
N THR A 161 7.08 14.81 26.58
CA THR A 161 7.96 15.66 25.74
C THR A 161 9.32 15.01 25.52
N GLU A 162 9.88 14.29 26.50
CA GLU A 162 11.15 13.59 26.35
C GLU A 162 11.03 12.44 25.34
N ILE A 163 9.90 11.71 25.36
CA ILE A 163 9.63 10.62 24.40
C ILE A 163 9.45 11.19 22.99
N VAL A 164 8.68 12.27 22.81
CA VAL A 164 8.54 12.92 21.50
C VAL A 164 9.91 13.37 20.96
N ASN A 165 10.75 13.93 21.83
CA ASN A 165 12.12 14.31 21.47
C ASN A 165 12.98 13.10 21.05
N LEU A 166 12.86 11.95 21.74
CA LEU A 166 13.55 10.72 21.34
C LEU A 166 13.09 10.20 19.98
N VAL A 167 11.77 10.20 19.72
CA VAL A 167 11.21 9.85 18.40
C VAL A 167 11.79 10.78 17.33
N PHE A 168 11.77 12.09 17.57
CA PHE A 168 12.29 13.07 16.61
C PHE A 168 13.76 12.85 16.31
N ASN A 169 14.59 12.67 17.34
CA ASN A 169 16.02 12.42 17.18
C ASN A 169 16.30 11.13 16.39
N TYR A 170 15.49 10.09 16.57
CA TYR A 170 15.64 8.83 15.84
C TYR A 170 15.33 8.99 14.34
N PHE A 171 14.26 9.74 14.03
CA PHE A 171 13.73 9.93 12.68
C PHE A 171 14.19 11.22 12.00
N SER A 172 15.21 11.90 12.53
CA SER A 172 15.74 13.14 11.97
C SER A 172 17.08 13.01 11.24
N LEU A 173 17.26 13.87 10.23
CA LEU A 173 18.54 14.23 9.62
C LEU A 173 18.87 15.70 9.89
N GLU A 174 20.16 16.02 9.98
CA GLU A 174 20.68 17.39 10.06
C GLU A 174 21.41 17.80 8.77
N PRO A 175 21.50 19.10 8.46
CA PRO A 175 22.38 19.57 7.39
C PRO A 175 23.82 19.10 7.62
N GLY A 176 24.37 18.38 6.64
CA GLY A 176 25.70 17.76 6.71
C GLY A 176 25.66 16.24 6.88
N ASP A 177 24.57 15.65 7.39
CA ASP A 177 24.46 14.19 7.63
C ASP A 177 24.64 13.33 6.37
N LEU A 178 24.45 13.93 5.19
CA LEU A 178 24.50 13.25 3.89
C LEU A 178 25.68 13.70 3.01
N GLU A 179 26.67 14.43 3.56
CA GLU A 179 27.80 14.99 2.78
C GLU A 179 28.65 13.90 2.11
N GLU A 180 28.81 12.74 2.77
CA GLU A 180 29.58 11.61 2.24
C GLU A 180 28.78 10.71 1.29
N ASN A 181 27.47 10.95 1.13
CA ASN A 181 26.60 10.13 0.30
C ASN A 181 26.63 10.58 -1.16
N ASN A 182 26.54 9.62 -2.09
CA ASN A 182 26.33 9.96 -3.50
C ASN A 182 24.88 10.42 -3.74
N ALA A 183 24.70 11.71 -4.03
CA ALA A 183 23.40 12.30 -4.31
C ALA A 183 22.67 11.64 -5.50
N GLU A 184 23.40 11.10 -6.48
CA GLU A 184 22.81 10.39 -7.63
C GLU A 184 22.03 9.13 -7.20
N HIS A 185 22.34 8.55 -6.03
CA HIS A 185 21.67 7.36 -5.53
C HIS A 185 20.35 7.68 -4.81
N PHE A 186 20.10 8.92 -4.40
CA PHE A 186 18.92 9.28 -3.61
C PHE A 186 17.60 9.08 -4.35
N PHE A 187 17.63 9.04 -5.67
CA PHE A 187 16.44 8.79 -6.48
C PHE A 187 15.78 7.42 -6.20
N LEU A 188 16.57 6.40 -5.85
CA LEU A 188 16.08 5.04 -5.56
C LEU A 188 16.44 4.54 -4.14
N ASP A 189 17.10 5.38 -3.34
CA ASP A 189 17.47 5.10 -1.95
C ASP A 189 17.46 6.39 -1.13
N ASN A 190 16.32 7.06 -1.08
CA ASN A 190 16.26 8.37 -0.45
C ASN A 190 16.37 8.24 1.08
N PRO A 191 17.39 8.84 1.74
CA PRO A 191 17.55 8.74 3.19
C PRO A 191 16.34 9.23 3.99
N ILE A 192 15.57 10.18 3.45
CA ILE A 192 14.38 10.73 4.12
C ILE A 192 13.25 9.69 4.27
N TRP A 193 13.26 8.59 3.50
CA TRP A 193 12.30 7.49 3.69
C TRP A 193 12.43 6.86 5.07
N LYS A 194 13.66 6.87 5.62
CA LYS A 194 13.96 6.34 6.96
C LYS A 194 13.96 7.40 8.05
N LYS A 195 14.22 8.65 7.65
CA LYS A 195 14.35 9.81 8.54
C LYS A 195 13.60 11.00 7.94
N PRO A 196 12.25 11.00 8.01
CA PRO A 196 11.40 11.98 7.33
C PRO A 196 11.38 13.36 8.00
N ILE A 197 12.11 13.54 9.10
CA ILE A 197 12.23 14.82 9.81
C ILE A 197 13.59 15.44 9.48
N ILE A 198 13.60 16.75 9.27
CA ILE A 198 14.80 17.56 9.18
C ILE A 198 14.91 18.34 10.48
N ARG A 199 16.05 18.20 11.17
CA ARG A 199 16.37 18.98 12.36
C ARG A 199 17.36 20.07 11.97
N TYR A 200 17.04 21.31 12.30
CA TYR A 200 17.94 22.44 12.09
C TYR A 200 17.95 23.32 13.33
N LYS A 201 19.10 23.35 14.02
CA LYS A 201 19.22 23.98 15.34
C LYS A 201 18.20 23.36 16.31
N ASN A 202 17.20 24.14 16.75
CA ASN A 202 16.15 23.69 17.66
C ASN A 202 14.79 23.52 16.96
N GLU A 203 14.76 23.60 15.63
CA GLU A 203 13.54 23.48 14.82
C GLU A 203 13.49 22.12 14.14
N HIS A 204 12.27 21.61 13.97
CA HIS A 204 11.98 20.34 13.33
C HIS A 204 11.02 20.58 12.18
N PHE A 205 11.26 19.92 11.06
CA PHE A 205 10.51 20.13 9.84
C PHE A 205 10.23 18.79 9.15
N SER A 206 9.00 18.55 8.70
CA SER A 206 8.65 17.37 7.90
C SER A 206 7.98 17.79 6.59
N PRO A 207 8.73 17.82 5.48
CA PRO A 207 8.19 18.28 4.18
C PRO A 207 7.14 17.33 3.60
N VAL A 208 7.21 16.05 3.98
CA VAL A 208 6.28 15.01 3.51
C VAL A 208 5.77 14.25 4.75
N PRO A 209 4.78 14.79 5.48
CA PRO A 209 4.25 14.22 6.73
C PRO A 209 3.84 12.74 6.64
N TYR A 210 3.36 12.32 5.47
CA TYR A 210 2.90 10.95 5.21
C TYR A 210 4.04 9.94 4.97
N LEU A 211 5.29 10.41 4.80
CA LEU A 211 6.38 9.59 4.32
C LEU A 211 6.74 8.44 5.27
N PHE A 212 6.56 8.64 6.57
CA PHE A 212 6.69 7.59 7.58
C PHE A 212 5.76 6.41 7.29
N PHE A 213 4.49 6.69 6.97
CA PHE A 213 3.48 5.66 6.71
C PHE A 213 3.67 4.96 5.37
N SER A 214 4.07 5.70 4.33
CA SER A 214 4.44 5.12 3.03
C SER A 214 5.60 4.14 3.13
N ASN A 215 6.52 4.34 4.09
CA ASN A 215 7.69 3.49 4.34
C ASN A 215 7.62 2.75 5.68
N SER A 216 6.42 2.59 6.25
CA SER A 216 6.23 2.17 7.64
C SER A 216 6.81 0.78 7.93
N PHE A 217 6.59 -0.21 7.06
CA PHE A 217 7.21 -1.52 7.23
C PHE A 217 8.74 -1.42 7.28
N ALA A 218 9.38 -0.69 6.36
CA ALA A 218 10.83 -0.53 6.34
C ALA A 218 11.36 0.14 7.62
N ASN A 219 10.66 1.19 8.09
CA ASN A 219 11.01 1.92 9.31
C ASN A 219 10.89 1.05 10.55
N MET A 220 9.72 0.45 10.77
CA MET A 220 9.41 -0.34 11.95
C MET A 220 10.23 -1.63 11.99
N ASP A 221 10.38 -2.30 10.85
CA ASP A 221 11.18 -3.51 10.75
C ASP A 221 12.66 -3.26 11.01
N SER A 222 13.21 -2.14 10.53
CA SER A 222 14.61 -1.79 10.78
C SER A 222 14.83 -1.48 12.26
N MET A 223 13.89 -0.75 12.87
CA MET A 223 13.95 -0.34 14.27
C MET A 223 13.89 -1.56 15.21
N ILE A 224 12.91 -2.44 15.01
CA ILE A 224 12.69 -3.62 15.86
C ILE A 224 13.66 -4.75 15.50
N GLY A 225 13.90 -4.97 14.21
CA GLY A 225 14.75 -6.06 13.70
C GLY A 225 16.22 -5.95 14.11
N LYS A 226 16.68 -4.76 14.51
CA LYS A 226 18.02 -4.57 15.12
C LYS A 226 18.21 -5.38 16.40
N TYR A 227 17.12 -5.62 17.15
CA TYR A 227 17.16 -6.31 18.45
C TYR A 227 16.39 -7.63 18.44
N PHE A 228 15.31 -7.74 17.65
CA PHE A 228 14.33 -8.83 17.74
C PHE A 228 13.99 -9.46 16.38
N LYS A 229 15.01 -9.68 15.53
CA LYS A 229 14.83 -10.13 14.13
C LYS A 229 13.97 -11.39 13.97
N ASP A 230 14.30 -12.47 14.68
CA ASP A 230 13.62 -13.77 14.50
C ASP A 230 12.20 -13.75 15.07
N SER A 231 12.02 -13.11 16.23
CA SER A 231 10.69 -12.87 16.82
C SER A 231 9.81 -12.07 15.88
N LEU A 232 10.35 -11.01 15.27
CA LEU A 232 9.64 -10.17 14.32
C LEU A 232 9.21 -10.94 13.07
N HIS A 233 10.10 -11.79 12.54
CA HIS A 233 9.76 -12.65 11.41
C HIS A 233 8.57 -13.57 11.72
N THR A 234 8.60 -14.26 12.86
CA THR A 234 7.50 -15.12 13.30
C THR A 234 6.21 -14.33 13.53
N LYS A 235 6.31 -13.16 14.18
CA LYS A 235 5.16 -12.30 14.47
C LYS A 235 4.48 -11.85 13.17
N ARG A 236 5.23 -11.44 12.16
CA ARG A 236 4.69 -11.05 10.84
C ARG A 236 3.89 -12.16 10.16
N SER A 237 4.38 -13.40 10.18
CA SER A 237 3.64 -14.55 9.61
C SER A 237 2.35 -14.80 10.39
N SER A 238 2.46 -14.95 11.71
CA SER A 238 1.29 -15.24 12.55
C SER A 238 0.23 -14.15 12.50
N TYR A 239 0.64 -12.87 12.43
CA TYR A 239 -0.26 -11.74 12.30
C TYR A 239 -1.03 -11.78 10.98
N LEU A 240 -0.33 -12.00 9.86
CA LEU A 240 -0.97 -12.07 8.54
C LEU A 240 -2.00 -13.20 8.48
N GLU A 241 -1.62 -14.41 8.91
CA GLU A 241 -2.53 -15.57 8.95
C GLU A 241 -3.78 -15.28 9.80
N GLN A 242 -3.58 -14.76 11.02
CA GLN A 242 -4.67 -14.41 11.93
C GLN A 242 -5.58 -13.34 11.32
N ARG A 243 -5.01 -12.29 10.73
CA ARG A 243 -5.78 -11.18 10.18
C ARG A 243 -6.61 -11.60 8.97
N ILE A 244 -6.05 -12.43 8.08
CA ILE A 244 -6.80 -13.02 6.96
C ILE A 244 -7.98 -13.84 7.49
N GLU A 245 -7.75 -14.70 8.49
CA GLU A 245 -8.81 -15.48 9.11
C GLU A 245 -9.92 -14.60 9.71
N GLU A 246 -9.56 -13.52 10.42
CA GLU A 246 -10.50 -12.57 10.99
C GLU A 246 -11.34 -11.87 9.91
N ILE A 247 -10.71 -11.38 8.85
CA ILE A 247 -11.37 -10.73 7.71
C ILE A 247 -12.36 -11.71 7.07
N VAL A 248 -11.93 -12.93 6.77
CA VAL A 248 -12.78 -13.97 6.17
C VAL A 248 -13.97 -14.30 7.09
N LYS A 249 -13.73 -14.49 8.39
CA LYS A 249 -14.75 -14.80 9.39
C LYS A 249 -15.69 -13.64 9.71
N SER A 250 -15.39 -12.42 9.25
CA SER A 250 -16.27 -11.26 9.39
C SER A 250 -17.44 -11.30 8.42
N ARG A 251 -17.25 -11.90 7.23
CA ARG A 251 -18.27 -12.01 6.18
C ARG A 251 -18.76 -13.44 5.95
N PHE A 252 -17.90 -14.44 6.18
CA PHE A 252 -18.23 -15.84 5.93
C PHE A 252 -18.51 -16.61 7.22
N SER A 253 -19.11 -17.80 7.09
CA SER A 253 -19.46 -18.62 8.24
C SER A 253 -18.22 -19.15 8.96
N LYS A 254 -18.08 -18.81 10.25
CA LYS A 254 -16.95 -19.23 11.10
C LYS A 254 -16.78 -20.75 11.18
N SER A 255 -17.89 -21.51 11.16
CA SER A 255 -17.85 -22.98 11.22
C SER A 255 -17.40 -23.62 9.91
N MET A 256 -17.43 -22.85 8.81
CA MET A 256 -17.02 -23.29 7.47
C MET A 256 -15.62 -22.82 7.10
N THR A 257 -14.90 -22.19 8.02
CA THR A 257 -13.55 -21.67 7.81
C THR A 257 -12.56 -22.40 8.70
N VAL A 258 -11.56 -23.03 8.10
CA VAL A 258 -10.53 -23.82 8.80
C VAL A 258 -9.15 -23.27 8.46
N SER A 259 -8.37 -22.98 9.49
CA SER A 259 -7.00 -22.45 9.36
C SER A 259 -5.96 -23.55 9.56
N ARG A 260 -4.77 -23.35 8.99
CA ARG A 260 -3.58 -24.22 9.16
C ARG A 260 -3.90 -25.70 8.93
N VAL A 261 -4.61 -25.99 7.84
CA VAL A 261 -5.02 -27.34 7.49
C VAL A 261 -3.81 -28.13 7.03
N LYS A 262 -3.47 -29.19 7.77
CA LYS A 262 -2.41 -30.13 7.40
C LYS A 262 -2.95 -31.30 6.61
N TRP A 263 -2.34 -31.56 5.46
CA TRP A 263 -2.76 -32.61 4.53
C TRP A 263 -1.54 -33.30 3.92
N SER A 264 -1.73 -34.55 3.47
CA SER A 264 -0.64 -35.36 2.92
C SER A 264 -0.85 -35.58 1.43
N HIS A 265 0.23 -35.46 0.65
CA HIS A 265 0.21 -35.83 -0.75
C HIS A 265 1.53 -36.45 -1.14
N GLN A 266 1.47 -37.66 -1.74
CA GLN A 266 2.66 -38.42 -2.16
C GLN A 266 3.71 -38.58 -1.03
N GLY A 267 3.25 -38.87 0.19
CA GLY A 267 4.12 -39.09 1.36
C GLY A 267 4.76 -37.83 1.95
N ARG A 268 4.37 -36.64 1.49
CA ARG A 268 4.81 -35.36 2.07
C ARG A 268 3.64 -34.66 2.76
N ILE A 269 3.92 -34.04 3.90
CA ILE A 269 2.94 -33.22 4.63
C ILE A 269 3.05 -31.78 4.14
N PHE A 270 1.91 -31.20 3.83
CA PHE A 270 1.74 -29.80 3.47
C PHE A 270 0.81 -29.13 4.48
N GLU A 271 0.88 -27.82 4.53
CA GLU A 271 -0.02 -26.96 5.31
C GLU A 271 -0.60 -25.92 4.36
N THR A 272 -1.87 -25.59 4.55
CA THR A 272 -2.55 -24.47 3.89
C THR A 272 -3.06 -23.52 4.95
N ASP A 273 -2.77 -22.23 4.75
CA ASP A 273 -2.99 -21.21 5.78
C ASP A 273 -4.47 -21.05 6.12
N LEU A 274 -5.35 -21.00 5.12
CA LEU A 274 -6.80 -20.91 5.32
C LEU A 274 -7.58 -21.56 4.17
N ILE A 275 -8.65 -22.28 4.52
CA ILE A 275 -9.67 -22.73 3.58
C ILE A 275 -11.06 -22.41 4.12
N THR A 276 -11.96 -21.94 3.26
CA THR A 276 -13.34 -21.63 3.64
C THR A 276 -14.34 -22.13 2.62
N PHE A 277 -15.54 -22.50 3.08
CA PHE A 277 -16.59 -23.07 2.25
C PHE A 277 -17.85 -22.23 2.28
N ILE A 278 -18.45 -22.00 1.11
CA ILE A 278 -19.72 -21.27 0.96
C ILE A 278 -20.52 -21.94 -0.13
N ASP A 279 -21.69 -22.47 0.23
CA ASP A 279 -22.52 -23.28 -0.69
C ASP A 279 -21.68 -24.37 -1.38
N SER A 280 -21.52 -24.29 -2.70
CA SER A 280 -20.76 -25.24 -3.52
C SER A 280 -19.34 -24.77 -3.85
N TYR A 281 -18.85 -23.73 -3.18
CA TYR A 281 -17.51 -23.17 -3.35
C TYR A 281 -16.59 -23.58 -2.20
N ALA A 282 -15.36 -23.96 -2.55
CA ALA A 282 -14.22 -23.96 -1.64
C ALA A 282 -13.26 -22.82 -2.04
N ILE A 283 -12.73 -22.08 -1.08
CA ILE A 283 -11.80 -20.99 -1.32
C ILE A 283 -10.53 -21.26 -0.51
N ILE A 284 -9.41 -21.45 -1.21
CA ILE A 284 -8.09 -21.68 -0.65
C ILE A 284 -7.35 -20.34 -0.61
N ILE A 285 -6.83 -19.96 0.55
CA ILE A 285 -6.12 -18.69 0.74
C ILE A 285 -4.74 -18.99 1.35
N GLU A 286 -3.69 -18.53 0.67
CA GLU A 286 -2.30 -18.67 1.11
C GLU A 286 -1.74 -17.30 1.52
N ALA A 287 -1.07 -17.24 2.67
CA ALA A 287 -0.51 -16.04 3.27
C ALA A 287 1.01 -15.95 3.02
N LYS A 288 1.53 -14.77 2.67
CA LYS A 288 2.98 -14.51 2.54
C LYS A 288 3.43 -13.22 3.22
N SER A 289 4.28 -13.37 4.23
CA SER A 289 4.77 -12.26 5.06
C SER A 289 6.22 -11.82 4.76
N HIS A 290 6.83 -12.37 3.69
CA HIS A 290 8.20 -12.05 3.30
C HIS A 290 8.36 -10.56 2.98
N LYS A 291 9.50 -9.99 3.36
CA LYS A 291 9.81 -8.56 3.16
C LYS A 291 10.19 -8.30 1.72
N ILE A 292 9.70 -7.18 1.18
CA ILE A 292 10.20 -6.69 -0.10
C ILE A 292 11.54 -5.99 0.14
N SER A 293 12.54 -6.32 -0.66
CA SER A 293 13.88 -5.77 -0.50
C SER A 293 14.04 -4.46 -1.25
N GLN A 294 14.73 -3.51 -0.63
CA GLN A 294 15.09 -2.25 -1.28
C GLN A 294 15.90 -2.46 -2.57
N ILE A 295 16.70 -3.53 -2.64
CA ILE A 295 17.44 -3.90 -3.86
C ILE A 295 16.49 -4.26 -5.01
N ALA A 296 15.39 -4.97 -4.73
CA ALA A 296 14.38 -5.27 -5.75
C ALA A 296 13.63 -4.00 -6.17
N LEU A 297 13.24 -3.16 -5.20
CA LEU A 297 12.57 -1.88 -5.47
C LEU A 297 13.43 -0.92 -6.31
N ARG A 298 14.76 -1.02 -6.21
CA ARG A 298 15.73 -0.30 -7.08
C ARG A 298 15.83 -0.88 -8.49
N GLY A 299 15.08 -1.93 -8.81
CA GLY A 299 15.08 -2.52 -10.15
C GLY A 299 16.14 -3.60 -10.37
N ALA A 300 16.72 -4.25 -9.34
CA ALA A 300 17.68 -5.34 -9.60
C ALA A 300 16.96 -6.59 -10.17
N PRO A 301 17.27 -7.07 -11.39
CA PRO A 301 16.49 -8.15 -12.06
C PRO A 301 16.44 -9.46 -11.26
N ASP A 302 17.59 -10.01 -10.88
CA ASP A 302 17.65 -11.25 -10.07
C ASP A 302 16.99 -11.05 -8.71
N ARG A 303 17.12 -9.82 -8.21
CA ARG A 303 16.38 -9.21 -7.10
C ARG A 303 14.91 -9.59 -7.17
N ILE A 304 14.29 -8.93 -8.12
CA ILE A 304 12.88 -8.94 -8.44
C ILE A 304 12.40 -10.36 -8.75
N LYS A 305 13.09 -11.09 -9.64
CA LYS A 305 12.72 -12.46 -10.04
C LYS A 305 12.60 -13.40 -8.83
N ARG A 306 13.55 -13.33 -7.89
CA ARG A 306 13.46 -14.10 -6.64
C ARG A 306 12.24 -13.70 -5.81
N GLN A 307 11.95 -12.41 -5.67
CA GLN A 307 10.81 -11.96 -4.86
C GLN A 307 9.47 -12.33 -5.49
N ILE A 308 9.36 -12.27 -6.83
CA ILE A 308 8.19 -12.79 -7.57
C ILE A 308 8.00 -14.28 -7.28
N ASN A 309 9.09 -15.06 -7.32
CA ASN A 309 9.03 -16.47 -6.99
C ASN A 309 8.51 -16.71 -5.57
N GLU A 310 9.06 -15.99 -4.58
CA GLU A 310 8.72 -16.16 -3.16
C GLU A 310 7.32 -15.68 -2.79
N LEU A 311 6.91 -14.52 -3.31
CA LEU A 311 5.67 -13.83 -2.92
C LEU A 311 4.47 -14.18 -3.79
N ILE A 312 4.67 -14.68 -5.01
CA ILE A 312 3.57 -14.86 -5.96
C ILE A 312 3.54 -16.26 -6.57
N ILE A 313 4.67 -16.76 -7.08
CA ILE A 313 4.68 -18.06 -7.76
C ILE A 313 4.51 -19.20 -6.74
N ASN A 314 5.36 -19.26 -5.71
CA ASN A 314 5.31 -20.31 -4.69
C ASN A 314 3.94 -20.45 -4.00
N PRO A 315 3.28 -19.38 -3.52
CA PRO A 315 1.90 -19.48 -3.00
C PRO A 315 0.92 -20.06 -4.01
N SER A 316 0.94 -19.63 -5.28
CA SER A 316 -0.03 -20.18 -6.23
C SER A 316 0.24 -21.64 -6.58
N ILE A 317 1.52 -22.09 -6.58
CA ILE A 317 1.86 -23.53 -6.66
C ILE A 317 1.30 -24.30 -5.46
N GLN A 318 1.43 -23.73 -4.26
CA GLN A 318 0.94 -24.34 -3.02
C GLN A 318 -0.58 -24.53 -3.06
N SER A 319 -1.33 -23.47 -3.38
CA SER A 319 -2.78 -23.54 -3.49
C SER A 319 -3.25 -24.43 -4.65
N LYS A 320 -2.54 -24.42 -5.79
CA LYS A 320 -2.84 -25.32 -6.93
C LYS A 320 -2.68 -26.79 -6.56
N ARG A 321 -1.69 -27.12 -5.72
CA ARG A 321 -1.50 -28.49 -5.25
C ARG A 321 -2.68 -28.96 -4.41
N LEU A 322 -3.18 -28.12 -3.50
CA LEU A 322 -4.35 -28.45 -2.69
C LEU A 322 -5.61 -28.54 -3.56
N GLU A 323 -5.81 -27.60 -4.48
CA GLU A 323 -6.92 -27.67 -5.45
C GLU A 323 -6.92 -29.00 -6.22
N GLY A 324 -5.78 -29.42 -6.76
CA GLY A 324 -5.65 -30.69 -7.46
C GLY A 324 -5.96 -31.89 -6.58
N HIS A 325 -5.55 -31.85 -5.30
CA HIS A 325 -5.84 -32.90 -4.34
C HIS A 325 -7.33 -32.95 -3.95
N LEU A 326 -7.96 -31.79 -3.72
CA LEU A 326 -9.40 -31.70 -3.50
C LEU A 326 -10.20 -32.21 -4.69
N ASN A 327 -9.84 -31.81 -5.91
CA ASN A 327 -10.47 -32.32 -7.14
C ASN A 327 -10.35 -33.85 -7.26
N TYR A 328 -9.19 -34.41 -6.91
CA TYR A 328 -9.03 -35.86 -6.86
C TYR A 328 -9.99 -36.51 -5.85
N LEU A 329 -10.12 -35.96 -4.63
CA LEU A 329 -11.05 -36.47 -3.63
C LEU A 329 -12.53 -36.31 -4.05
N ILE A 330 -12.89 -35.20 -4.71
CA ILE A 330 -14.24 -34.99 -5.23
C ILE A 330 -14.59 -36.06 -6.27
N LEU A 331 -13.67 -36.40 -7.17
CA LEU A 331 -13.86 -37.43 -8.19
C LEU A 331 -13.81 -38.86 -7.65
N ASN A 332 -13.24 -39.07 -6.46
CA ASN A 332 -13.03 -40.39 -5.86
C ASN A 332 -13.60 -40.43 -4.43
N PRO A 333 -14.94 -40.45 -4.26
CA PRO A 333 -15.61 -40.37 -2.96
C PRO A 333 -15.22 -41.51 -2.00
N ASP A 334 -14.89 -42.67 -2.53
CA ASP A 334 -14.54 -43.87 -1.76
C ASP A 334 -13.09 -43.89 -1.24
N VAL A 335 -12.26 -42.92 -1.65
CA VAL A 335 -10.89 -42.79 -1.13
C VAL A 335 -10.92 -42.25 0.29
N ASP A 336 -10.44 -43.07 1.21
CA ASP A 336 -10.18 -42.70 2.60
C ASP A 336 -8.95 -41.79 2.66
N ASP A 337 -9.19 -40.52 2.98
CA ASP A 337 -8.16 -39.49 3.12
C ASP A 337 -8.46 -38.66 4.37
N GLU A 338 -7.47 -38.52 5.26
CA GLU A 338 -7.60 -37.76 6.51
C GLU A 338 -8.07 -36.32 6.30
N LEU A 339 -7.79 -35.72 5.13
CA LEU A 339 -8.24 -34.37 4.82
C LEU A 339 -9.76 -34.27 4.89
N ARG A 340 -10.51 -35.30 4.47
CA ARG A 340 -11.98 -35.30 4.53
C ARG A 340 -12.50 -35.07 5.95
N LEU A 341 -11.83 -35.67 6.95
CA LEU A 341 -12.20 -35.55 8.36
C LEU A 341 -11.84 -34.18 8.97
N LYS A 342 -10.93 -33.45 8.33
CA LYS A 342 -10.46 -32.11 8.78
C LYS A 342 -11.31 -30.98 8.18
N LEU A 343 -12.12 -31.26 7.17
CA LEU A 343 -12.96 -30.27 6.50
C LEU A 343 -14.40 -30.32 7.05
N PRO A 344 -15.09 -29.17 7.17
CA PRO A 344 -16.41 -29.08 7.78
C PRO A 344 -17.56 -29.43 6.82
N VAL A 345 -17.24 -29.89 5.61
CA VAL A 345 -18.20 -30.14 4.53
C VAL A 345 -17.96 -31.49 3.88
N ASP A 346 -19.02 -32.05 3.31
CA ASP A 346 -18.88 -33.14 2.35
C ASP A 346 -18.38 -32.57 1.01
N LEU A 347 -17.20 -33.04 0.58
CA LEU A 347 -16.57 -32.65 -0.68
C LEU A 347 -17.45 -32.92 -1.90
N ASN A 348 -18.38 -33.87 -1.85
CA ASN A 348 -19.32 -34.15 -2.95
C ASN A 348 -20.21 -32.95 -3.32
N ASN A 349 -20.39 -32.00 -2.40
CA ASN A 349 -21.18 -30.79 -2.63
C ASN A 349 -20.37 -29.65 -3.27
N ILE A 350 -19.05 -29.79 -3.34
CA ILE A 350 -18.15 -28.76 -3.87
C ILE A 350 -18.06 -28.89 -5.39
N LYS A 351 -18.39 -27.80 -6.08
CA LYS A 351 -18.40 -27.70 -7.55
C LYS A 351 -17.31 -26.80 -8.09
N LYS A 352 -16.86 -25.82 -7.30
CA LYS A 352 -15.85 -24.85 -7.71
C LYS A 352 -14.86 -24.60 -6.59
N ILE A 353 -13.59 -24.51 -6.97
CA ILE A 353 -12.49 -24.17 -6.06
C ILE A 353 -11.89 -22.86 -6.55
N LEU A 354 -11.80 -21.88 -5.67
CA LEU A 354 -11.11 -20.62 -5.91
C LEU A 354 -9.80 -20.63 -5.11
N ARG A 355 -8.77 -20.00 -5.67
CA ARG A 355 -7.45 -19.86 -5.04
C ARG A 355 -7.14 -18.38 -4.92
N LEU A 356 -6.58 -17.97 -3.78
CA LEU A 356 -6.14 -16.61 -3.52
C LEU A 356 -4.78 -16.63 -2.82
N SER A 357 -3.99 -15.59 -3.05
CA SER A 357 -2.75 -15.32 -2.33
C SER A 357 -2.84 -13.94 -1.68
N VAL A 358 -2.47 -13.83 -0.41
CA VAL A 358 -2.48 -12.55 0.32
C VAL A 358 -1.09 -12.30 0.89
N SER A 359 -0.54 -11.14 0.58
CA SER A 359 0.79 -10.70 1.01
C SER A 359 0.68 -9.62 2.08
N LEU A 360 1.58 -9.61 3.07
CA LEU A 360 1.53 -8.59 4.13
C LEU A 360 1.80 -7.18 3.59
N GLU A 361 2.68 -7.06 2.59
CA GLU A 361 3.14 -5.78 2.03
C GLU A 361 2.72 -5.65 0.57
N ASN A 362 2.41 -4.42 0.14
CA ASN A 362 2.22 -4.11 -1.28
C ASN A 362 3.57 -4.17 -2.03
N PHE A 363 3.65 -4.98 -3.08
CA PHE A 363 4.85 -5.10 -3.91
C PHE A 363 4.76 -4.16 -5.11
N ALA A 364 4.67 -2.87 -4.81
CA ALA A 364 4.67 -1.82 -5.84
C ALA A 364 3.55 -2.01 -6.89
N GLY A 365 2.37 -2.49 -6.47
CA GLY A 365 1.23 -2.78 -7.34
C GLY A 365 1.40 -4.04 -8.22
N LEU A 366 2.52 -4.77 -8.07
CA LEU A 366 2.82 -5.95 -8.89
C LEU A 366 1.75 -7.04 -8.80
N GLN A 367 1.16 -7.17 -7.62
CA GLN A 367 0.06 -8.10 -7.38
C GLN A 367 -1.07 -7.97 -8.43
N SER A 368 -1.32 -6.73 -8.87
CA SER A 368 -2.44 -6.38 -9.73
C SER A 368 -2.11 -6.47 -11.23
N ILE A 369 -0.82 -6.39 -11.61
CA ILE A 369 -0.34 -6.36 -13.01
C ILE A 369 0.50 -7.58 -13.40
N ILE A 370 0.47 -8.67 -12.64
CA ILE A 370 1.35 -9.81 -12.88
C ILE A 370 1.22 -10.44 -14.30
N GLY A 371 0.09 -10.24 -14.97
CA GLY A 371 -0.09 -10.61 -16.38
C GLY A 371 0.97 -10.00 -17.31
N SER A 372 1.42 -8.77 -17.02
CA SER A 372 2.48 -8.08 -17.79
C SER A 372 3.85 -8.77 -17.73
N LEU A 373 4.05 -9.72 -16.81
CA LEU A 373 5.28 -10.50 -16.72
C LEU A 373 5.26 -11.74 -17.63
N LYS A 374 4.14 -12.05 -18.29
CA LYS A 374 4.10 -13.07 -19.34
C LYS A 374 5.09 -12.67 -20.46
N GLY A 375 5.82 -13.63 -21.02
CA GLY A 375 6.87 -13.37 -22.03
C GLY A 375 8.26 -12.99 -21.48
N THR A 376 8.38 -12.54 -20.23
CA THR A 376 9.71 -12.26 -19.60
C THR A 376 10.52 -13.52 -19.27
N GLY A 377 9.88 -14.69 -19.29
CA GLY A 377 10.45 -15.95 -18.80
C GLY A 377 10.70 -15.96 -17.27
N TRP A 378 10.15 -15.00 -16.53
CA TRP A 378 10.15 -15.01 -15.06
C TRP A 378 8.99 -15.82 -14.49
N ILE A 379 7.89 -15.90 -15.24
CA ILE A 379 6.74 -16.76 -14.93
C ILE A 379 6.82 -18.00 -15.84
N PRO A 380 6.67 -19.23 -15.30
CA PRO A 380 6.60 -20.43 -16.13
C PRO A 380 5.37 -20.39 -17.07
N GLU A 381 5.52 -20.84 -18.31
CA GLU A 381 4.44 -20.76 -19.32
C GLU A 381 3.16 -21.52 -18.92
N SER A 382 3.29 -22.66 -18.23
CA SER A 382 2.16 -23.47 -17.77
C SER A 382 1.62 -23.05 -16.40
N PHE A 383 2.02 -21.89 -15.90
CA PHE A 383 1.68 -21.47 -14.55
C PHE A 383 0.31 -20.81 -14.46
N GLU A 384 -0.63 -21.49 -13.84
CA GLU A 384 -1.94 -20.92 -13.50
C GLU A 384 -1.85 -20.01 -12.27
N LEU A 385 -1.72 -18.72 -12.55
CA LEU A 385 -1.79 -17.66 -11.54
C LEU A 385 -3.10 -17.72 -10.77
N CYS A 386 -3.06 -17.23 -9.53
CA CYS A 386 -4.26 -16.91 -8.76
C CYS A 386 -4.23 -15.43 -8.36
N PRO A 387 -5.40 -14.80 -8.15
CA PRO A 387 -5.45 -13.44 -7.65
C PRO A 387 -4.56 -13.29 -6.41
N THR A 388 -3.67 -12.31 -6.47
CA THR A 388 -2.76 -11.97 -5.38
C THR A 388 -3.09 -10.56 -4.93
N LEU A 389 -3.16 -10.33 -3.62
CA LEU A 389 -3.51 -9.03 -3.05
C LEU A 389 -2.54 -8.68 -1.91
N SER A 390 -2.40 -7.41 -1.59
CA SER A 390 -1.87 -7.02 -0.28
C SER A 390 -2.94 -7.24 0.80
N LEU A 391 -2.54 -7.32 2.08
CA LEU A 391 -3.48 -7.44 3.19
C LEU A 391 -4.46 -6.25 3.22
N ALA A 392 -3.96 -5.06 2.87
CA ALA A 392 -4.77 -3.85 2.83
C ALA A 392 -5.85 -3.92 1.74
N ASP A 393 -5.47 -4.35 0.54
CA ASP A 393 -6.39 -4.51 -0.59
C ASP A 393 -7.40 -5.63 -0.31
N PHE A 394 -6.94 -6.76 0.26
CA PHE A 394 -7.80 -7.88 0.61
C PHE A 394 -8.88 -7.48 1.61
N GLU A 395 -8.52 -6.73 2.65
CA GLU A 395 -9.51 -6.19 3.58
C GLU A 395 -10.44 -5.18 2.91
N THR A 396 -9.92 -4.33 2.02
CA THR A 396 -10.72 -3.37 1.25
C THR A 396 -11.81 -4.06 0.42
N VAL A 397 -11.51 -5.20 -0.21
CA VAL A 397 -12.52 -5.99 -0.93
C VAL A 397 -13.65 -6.45 0.01
N PHE A 398 -13.33 -6.91 1.22
CA PHE A 398 -14.31 -7.38 2.21
C PHE A 398 -15.08 -6.24 2.89
N ASP A 399 -14.49 -5.05 2.97
CA ASP A 399 -15.14 -3.84 3.48
C ASP A 399 -16.10 -3.27 2.42
N PHE A 400 -15.70 -3.26 1.15
CA PHE A 400 -16.47 -2.70 0.05
C PHE A 400 -17.61 -3.63 -0.44
N LEU A 401 -17.37 -4.94 -0.50
CA LEU A 401 -18.37 -5.92 -0.95
C LEU A 401 -19.09 -6.57 0.24
N ASP A 402 -20.29 -6.07 0.55
CA ASP A 402 -20.99 -6.47 1.78
C ASP A 402 -21.46 -7.93 1.83
N HIS A 403 -21.88 -8.49 0.69
CA HIS A 403 -22.52 -9.81 0.64
C HIS A 403 -21.53 -10.90 0.21
N PRO A 404 -21.50 -12.08 0.86
CA PRO A 404 -20.55 -13.15 0.52
C PRO A 404 -20.54 -13.54 -0.95
N VAL A 405 -21.72 -13.57 -1.59
CA VAL A 405 -21.85 -13.87 -3.02
C VAL A 405 -21.13 -12.85 -3.89
N HIS A 406 -21.13 -11.56 -3.55
CA HIS A 406 -20.41 -10.54 -4.31
C HIS A 406 -18.89 -10.72 -4.17
N ILE A 407 -18.42 -11.09 -2.98
CA ILE A 407 -16.99 -11.36 -2.74
C ILE A 407 -16.53 -12.58 -3.56
N ILE A 408 -17.31 -13.67 -3.54
CA ILE A 408 -17.02 -14.88 -4.34
C ILE A 408 -17.00 -14.52 -5.83
N HIS A 409 -18.04 -13.83 -6.30
CA HIS A 409 -18.16 -13.44 -7.70
C HIS A 409 -17.01 -12.54 -8.13
N TYR A 410 -16.62 -11.56 -7.31
CA TYR A 410 -15.47 -10.69 -7.55
C TYR A 410 -14.19 -11.50 -7.76
N PHE A 411 -13.84 -12.36 -6.80
CA PHE A 411 -12.61 -13.15 -6.89
C PHE A 411 -12.62 -14.16 -8.02
N GLU A 412 -13.78 -14.74 -8.32
CA GLU A 412 -13.97 -15.63 -9.46
C GLU A 412 -13.70 -14.89 -10.78
N ARG A 413 -14.38 -13.77 -11.00
CA ARG A 413 -14.18 -12.95 -12.22
C ARG A 413 -12.76 -12.40 -12.29
N ARG A 414 -12.19 -11.97 -11.17
CA ARG A 414 -10.79 -11.49 -11.09
C ARG A 414 -9.79 -12.57 -11.49
N ALA A 415 -10.03 -13.82 -11.08
CA ALA A 415 -9.24 -14.98 -11.49
C ALA A 415 -9.38 -15.28 -12.99
N GLU A 416 -10.60 -15.16 -13.55
CA GLU A 416 -10.84 -15.33 -14.98
C GLU A 416 -10.12 -14.27 -15.82
N LEU A 417 -10.19 -13.00 -15.43
CA LEU A 417 -9.44 -11.91 -16.09
C LEU A 417 -7.93 -12.17 -16.10
N LEU A 418 -7.40 -12.74 -15.02
CA LEU A 418 -5.97 -13.02 -14.90
C LEU A 418 -5.50 -14.13 -15.88
N LEU A 419 -6.42 -15.04 -16.23
CA LEU A 419 -6.18 -16.15 -17.15
C LEU A 419 -6.46 -15.78 -18.61
N ASP A 420 -7.15 -14.66 -18.87
CA ASP A 420 -7.42 -14.20 -20.23
C ASP A 420 -6.23 -13.42 -20.80
N ASP A 421 -5.46 -14.05 -21.68
CA ASP A 421 -4.29 -13.45 -22.35
C ASP A 421 -4.65 -12.27 -23.26
N LYS A 422 -5.94 -12.01 -23.54
CA LYS A 422 -6.38 -10.90 -24.37
C LYS A 422 -6.62 -9.62 -23.58
N ILE A 423 -6.68 -9.70 -22.26
CA ILE A 423 -7.01 -8.58 -21.39
C ILE A 423 -5.75 -8.17 -20.61
N GLU A 424 -5.25 -6.97 -20.88
CA GLU A 424 -4.19 -6.34 -20.10
C GLU A 424 -4.78 -5.12 -19.37
N ILE A 425 -4.88 -5.23 -18.03
CA ILE A 425 -5.32 -4.15 -17.16
C ILE A 425 -4.12 -3.66 -16.38
N ILE A 426 -3.86 -2.35 -16.45
CA ILE A 426 -2.84 -1.67 -15.66
C ILE A 426 -3.58 -0.83 -14.63
N GLY A 427 -3.54 -1.27 -13.37
CA GLY A 427 -4.21 -0.61 -12.24
C GLY A 427 -3.91 -1.34 -10.94
N ASP A 428 -4.25 -0.71 -9.82
CA ASP A 428 -4.23 -1.33 -8.49
C ASP A 428 -5.58 -2.01 -8.18
N GLU A 429 -5.71 -2.66 -7.02
CA GLU A 429 -6.94 -3.37 -6.67
C GLU A 429 -8.16 -2.45 -6.52
N MET A 430 -7.96 -1.15 -6.27
CA MET A 430 -9.06 -0.19 -6.23
C MET A 430 -9.60 0.10 -7.62
N ASP A 431 -8.73 0.14 -8.61
CA ASP A 431 -9.14 0.27 -10.02
C ASP A 431 -9.94 -0.97 -10.46
N TYR A 432 -9.52 -2.17 -10.03
CA TYR A 432 -10.29 -3.40 -10.25
C TYR A 432 -11.66 -3.36 -9.57
N LEU A 433 -11.75 -2.91 -8.31
CA LEU A 433 -13.04 -2.78 -7.61
C LEU A 433 -13.95 -1.72 -8.26
N GLY A 434 -13.38 -0.62 -8.75
CA GLY A 434 -14.10 0.38 -9.52
C GLY A 434 -14.68 -0.19 -10.81
N LEU A 435 -13.86 -0.89 -11.59
CA LEU A 435 -14.28 -1.56 -12.82
C LEU A 435 -15.34 -2.64 -12.54
N TYR A 436 -15.16 -3.44 -11.49
CA TYR A 436 -16.16 -4.43 -11.05
C TYR A 436 -17.47 -3.78 -10.66
N SER A 437 -17.44 -2.66 -9.93
CA SER A 437 -18.66 -1.95 -9.51
C SER A 437 -19.44 -1.42 -10.72
N ALA A 438 -18.73 -1.01 -11.78
CA ALA A 438 -19.34 -0.49 -12.99
C ALA A 438 -19.87 -1.60 -13.92
N THR A 439 -19.17 -2.74 -14.03
CA THR A 439 -19.39 -3.72 -15.10
C THR A 439 -19.65 -5.15 -14.63
N LEU A 440 -19.42 -5.43 -13.34
CA LEU A 440 -19.30 -6.78 -12.78
C LEU A 440 -18.25 -7.65 -13.50
N PHE A 441 -17.30 -7.02 -14.19
CA PHE A 441 -16.36 -7.62 -15.13
C PHE A 441 -17.04 -8.39 -16.29
N ASN A 442 -18.25 -7.99 -16.69
CA ASN A 442 -18.89 -8.56 -17.86
C ASN A 442 -18.19 -8.08 -19.15
N GLN A 443 -17.66 -9.04 -19.92
CA GLN A 443 -16.84 -8.80 -21.10
C GLN A 443 -17.54 -7.99 -22.20
N ASP A 444 -18.87 -8.07 -22.31
CA ASP A 444 -19.63 -7.30 -23.31
C ASP A 444 -19.46 -5.78 -23.13
N TYR A 445 -19.21 -5.31 -21.90
CA TYR A 445 -18.92 -3.90 -21.59
C TYR A 445 -17.44 -3.54 -21.75
N ILE A 446 -16.56 -4.53 -21.82
CA ILE A 446 -15.10 -4.37 -21.93
C ILE A 446 -14.67 -4.35 -23.42
N ILE A 447 -15.46 -4.97 -24.30
CA ILE A 447 -15.14 -5.18 -25.73
C ILE A 447 -15.49 -3.98 -26.63
N GLU A 448 -16.23 -2.96 -26.16
CA GLU A 448 -16.63 -1.81 -27.00
C GLU A 448 -15.48 -0.89 -27.44
N GLU A 449 -14.25 -1.11 -26.96
CA GLU A 449 -13.07 -0.37 -27.42
C GLU A 449 -11.96 -1.36 -27.90
N GLU A 450 -11.59 -1.27 -29.18
CA GLU A 450 -10.56 -2.06 -29.88
C GLU A 450 -9.24 -2.26 -29.12
N LYS A 451 -8.98 -3.48 -28.62
CA LYS A 451 -7.62 -3.97 -28.27
C LYS A 451 -6.80 -2.97 -27.42
N TYR A 452 -7.36 -2.48 -26.31
CA TYR A 452 -6.69 -1.47 -25.49
C TYR A 452 -5.97 -2.07 -24.28
N GLN A 453 -4.75 -1.58 -24.04
CA GLN A 453 -4.25 -1.40 -22.67
C GLN A 453 -5.26 -0.52 -21.94
N LEU A 454 -6.02 -1.10 -21.01
CA LEU A 454 -6.87 -0.32 -20.12
C LEU A 454 -5.97 0.28 -19.04
N ASN A 455 -5.50 1.51 -19.27
CA ASN A 455 -5.04 2.39 -18.20
C ASN A 455 -6.31 2.90 -17.51
N ILE A 456 -6.66 2.31 -16.37
CA ILE A 456 -7.81 2.72 -15.56
C ILE A 456 -7.39 3.84 -14.60
#